data_AF-A0A7W1AJQ8-F1
#
_entry.id   AF-A0A7W1AJQ8-F1
#
_cell.length_a   1.000
_cell.length_b   1.000
_cell.length_c   1.000
_cell.angle_alpha   90.00
_cell.angle_beta   90.00
_cell.angle_gamma   90.00
#
_symmetry.space_group_name_H-M   'P 1'
#
loop_
_entity.id
_entity.type
_entity.pdbx_description
1 polymer ?
#
loop_
_entity_poly.entity_id
_entity_poly.type
_entity_poly.pdbx_seq_one_letter_code
_entity_poly.pdbx_strand_id
1 'polypeptide(L)'
;RDDLEDIAWVAGALFAVGGDGAILKTTDDGETWTKIDSNTDQHLWGIESWGDGAFIGGEYGLIVSLASPDDSYWANTTDDFAPPPPTIDASFEPQRAAVAAERERMFTELTAQAVVEHDRICVKSGLSRPRDANPRLAKMVEEAADDDPIAAQVYADWLQGEGDPRGELAAIQLQRANLGKSKDLKKAERELLAQHADRFLGKLVRAQSFTKLKWRAGFIYSARIANAHDNDDDKKVAMEDVVSWLLDEPSARFLRKLSVGIVTFFENDYEAVAERISQRYLPSLRELFLGDFDEEDTELSWSNLGDIEAIYPSLPNLKSLRLRSGSMTLGKIVLPRLESFTVETGGLDHDAAQAIASAKWPGLKSLSLQIGSDEYGGDATIDDLRPILEGVGLPRLEHLGIKNCEITEELVEPLATSRILPQLKSIDLGMGTMGDDGAKMMFRFQKAFAHLEKIDLQDNFITREGSRLLKSTNLEVKIGEQRDDEGDPDNRYASAAE
;
A
#
# COMPACT_ATOMS: atom_id res chain seq x y z
N ARG A 1 -12.76 34.32 -27.43
CA ARG A 1 -12.59 33.49 -26.22
C ARG A 1 -13.86 32.71 -26.16
N ASP A 2 -13.77 31.40 -26.27
CA ASP A 2 -14.95 30.54 -26.25
C ASP A 2 -15.63 30.76 -24.90
N ASP A 3 -16.94 31.00 -24.92
CA ASP A 3 -17.76 31.28 -23.74
C ASP A 3 -18.10 29.94 -23.09
N LEU A 4 -17.27 29.46 -22.16
CA LEU A 4 -17.40 28.13 -21.56
C LEU A 4 -18.43 28.16 -20.42
N GLU A 5 -19.34 27.20 -20.41
CA GLU A 5 -20.48 27.16 -19.49
C GLU A 5 -20.36 26.07 -18.44
N ASP A 6 -19.89 24.89 -18.83
CA ASP A 6 -19.88 23.72 -17.95
C ASP A 6 -18.72 22.77 -18.26
N ILE A 7 -18.40 21.91 -17.31
CA ILE A 7 -17.27 21.00 -17.38
C ILE A 7 -17.59 19.68 -16.68
N ALA A 8 -17.26 18.55 -17.33
CA ALA A 8 -17.47 17.23 -16.75
C ALA A 8 -16.32 16.27 -17.07
N TRP A 9 -16.07 15.36 -16.15
CA TRP A 9 -15.24 14.19 -16.41
C TRP A 9 -16.04 13.16 -17.19
N VAL A 10 -15.51 12.71 -18.32
CA VAL A 10 -16.13 11.73 -19.19
C VAL A 10 -15.09 10.69 -19.59
N ALA A 11 -15.29 9.46 -19.12
CA ALA A 11 -14.43 8.29 -19.43
C ALA A 11 -12.91 8.56 -19.33
N GLY A 12 -12.52 9.21 -18.23
CA GLY A 12 -11.11 9.47 -17.88
C GLY A 12 -10.48 10.66 -18.60
N ALA A 13 -11.29 11.56 -19.16
CA ALA A 13 -10.84 12.85 -19.68
C ALA A 13 -11.80 13.97 -19.23
N LEU A 14 -11.29 15.19 -19.12
CA LEU A 14 -12.10 16.35 -18.73
C LEU A 14 -12.57 17.07 -19.99
N PHE A 15 -13.87 17.37 -20.04
CA PHE A 15 -14.51 18.03 -21.15
C PHE A 15 -15.14 19.34 -20.70
N ALA A 16 -14.89 20.43 -21.43
CA ALA A 16 -15.55 21.71 -21.22
C ALA A 16 -16.46 22.01 -22.42
N VAL A 17 -17.66 22.51 -22.16
CA VAL A 17 -18.64 22.89 -23.19
C VAL A 17 -18.97 24.38 -23.13
N GLY A 18 -19.43 24.95 -24.24
CA GLY A 18 -19.78 26.38 -24.28
C GLY A 18 -20.33 26.89 -25.60
N GLY A 19 -20.19 28.21 -25.80
CA GLY A 19 -20.66 28.95 -26.96
C GLY A 19 -20.01 28.54 -28.29
N ASP A 20 -20.67 28.86 -29.39
CA ASP A 20 -20.30 28.48 -30.75
C ASP A 20 -20.03 26.96 -30.89
N GLY A 21 -20.84 26.15 -30.21
CA GLY A 21 -20.71 24.68 -30.17
C GLY A 21 -19.38 24.20 -29.59
N ALA A 22 -18.75 24.94 -28.68
CA ALA A 22 -17.46 24.55 -28.14
C ALA A 22 -17.55 23.25 -27.34
N ILE A 23 -16.76 22.24 -27.73
CA ILE A 23 -16.47 21.06 -26.92
C ILE A 23 -14.94 20.95 -26.89
N LEU A 24 -14.35 21.10 -25.72
CA LEU A 24 -12.91 21.02 -25.50
C LEU A 24 -12.60 19.80 -24.64
N LYS A 25 -11.55 19.06 -24.96
CA LYS A 25 -11.07 17.90 -24.20
C LYS A 25 -9.65 18.11 -23.71
N THR A 26 -9.37 17.74 -22.48
CA THR A 26 -8.01 17.59 -21.93
C THR A 26 -7.83 16.19 -21.34
N THR A 27 -6.60 15.69 -21.44
CA THR A 27 -6.13 14.44 -20.82
C THR A 27 -4.90 14.66 -19.94
N ASP A 28 -4.54 15.92 -19.72
CA ASP A 28 -3.37 16.39 -18.98
C ASP A 28 -3.76 17.48 -17.97
N ASP A 29 -4.92 17.29 -17.31
CA ASP A 29 -5.46 18.16 -16.24
C ASP A 29 -5.58 19.64 -16.62
N GLY A 30 -5.90 19.88 -17.89
CA GLY A 30 -6.11 21.21 -18.43
C GLY A 30 -4.83 21.95 -18.83
N GLU A 31 -3.66 21.30 -18.81
CA GLU A 31 -2.43 21.87 -19.38
C GLU A 31 -2.60 22.14 -20.88
N THR A 32 -3.20 21.19 -21.61
CA THR A 32 -3.53 21.35 -23.03
C THR A 32 -4.97 20.93 -23.34
N TRP A 33 -5.59 21.62 -24.30
CA TRP A 33 -6.98 21.41 -24.70
C TRP A 33 -7.06 21.17 -26.20
N THR A 34 -7.81 20.15 -26.59
CA THR A 34 -8.12 19.83 -27.98
C THR A 34 -9.61 20.08 -28.24
N LYS A 35 -9.93 20.87 -29.27
CA LYS A 35 -11.33 21.09 -29.68
C LYS A 35 -11.85 19.85 -30.42
N ILE A 36 -13.03 19.41 -30.02
CA ILE A 36 -13.82 18.36 -30.67
C ILE A 36 -14.84 19.05 -31.58
N ASP A 37 -14.99 18.53 -32.79
CA ASP A 37 -16.00 19.03 -33.72
C ASP A 37 -17.39 18.63 -33.23
N SER A 38 -18.20 19.64 -32.92
CA SER A 38 -19.55 19.43 -32.42
C SER A 38 -20.62 19.38 -33.51
N ASN A 39 -20.27 19.64 -34.77
CA ASN A 39 -21.22 19.77 -35.88
C ASN A 39 -22.40 20.75 -35.62
N THR A 40 -22.24 21.67 -34.66
CA THR A 40 -23.24 22.69 -34.31
C THR A 40 -22.54 24.00 -33.96
N ASP A 41 -23.23 25.11 -34.19
CA ASP A 41 -22.85 26.46 -33.75
C ASP A 41 -23.71 26.95 -32.58
N GLN A 42 -24.64 26.12 -32.09
CA GLN A 42 -25.51 26.43 -30.96
C GLN A 42 -24.72 26.52 -29.65
N HIS A 43 -25.18 27.36 -28.73
CA HIS A 43 -24.56 27.46 -27.41
C HIS A 43 -24.85 26.19 -26.58
N LEU A 44 -23.82 25.63 -25.96
CA LEU A 44 -23.91 24.43 -25.11
C LEU A 44 -23.83 24.87 -23.65
N TRP A 45 -24.88 24.58 -22.88
CA TRP A 45 -25.11 25.09 -21.51
C TRP A 45 -24.70 24.14 -20.40
N GLY A 46 -24.65 22.84 -20.67
CA GLY A 46 -24.39 21.85 -19.64
C GLY A 46 -23.89 20.54 -20.21
N ILE A 47 -23.08 19.82 -19.44
CA ILE A 47 -22.57 18.49 -19.78
C ILE A 47 -22.67 17.58 -18.55
N GLU A 48 -23.23 16.39 -18.73
CA GLU A 48 -23.36 15.40 -17.67
C GLU A 48 -22.88 14.04 -18.17
N SER A 49 -22.02 13.38 -17.39
CA SER A 49 -21.48 12.07 -17.74
C SER A 49 -22.57 10.98 -17.72
N TRP A 50 -22.48 10.05 -18.66
CA TRP A 50 -23.40 8.90 -18.76
C TRP A 50 -22.71 7.72 -19.43
N GLY A 51 -22.48 6.65 -18.67
CA GLY A 51 -21.73 5.48 -19.14
C GLY A 51 -20.28 5.84 -19.46
N ASP A 52 -19.79 5.48 -20.65
CA ASP A 52 -18.48 5.92 -21.16
C ASP A 52 -18.59 7.19 -22.02
N GLY A 53 -19.69 7.94 -21.89
CA GLY A 53 -20.00 9.12 -22.68
C GLY A 53 -20.62 10.23 -21.84
N ALA A 54 -21.28 11.19 -22.50
CA ALA A 54 -22.00 12.27 -21.84
C ALA A 54 -23.22 12.75 -22.64
N PHE A 55 -24.15 13.37 -21.94
CA PHE A 55 -25.18 14.21 -22.54
C PHE A 55 -24.78 15.67 -22.40
N ILE A 56 -24.96 16.44 -23.47
CA ILE A 56 -24.70 17.86 -23.51
C ILE A 56 -26.01 18.57 -23.87
N GLY A 57 -26.47 19.48 -23.02
CA GLY A 57 -27.64 20.31 -23.27
C GLY A 57 -27.24 21.64 -23.92
N GLY A 58 -27.98 22.07 -24.93
CA GLY A 58 -27.73 23.33 -25.65
C GLY A 58 -29.00 24.15 -25.92
N GLU A 59 -28.84 25.22 -26.69
CA GLU A 59 -29.95 26.13 -27.04
C GLU A 59 -31.10 25.44 -27.78
N TYR A 60 -32.29 26.02 -27.64
CA TYR A 60 -33.52 25.59 -28.34
C TYR A 60 -33.89 24.11 -28.15
N GLY A 61 -33.51 23.52 -27.02
CA GLY A 61 -33.78 22.12 -26.71
C GLY A 61 -32.83 21.15 -27.41
N LEU A 62 -31.68 21.64 -27.91
CA LEU A 62 -30.60 20.79 -28.40
C LEU A 62 -30.13 19.87 -27.26
N ILE A 63 -30.11 18.58 -27.54
CA ILE A 63 -29.38 17.60 -26.74
C ILE A 63 -28.39 16.96 -27.68
N VAL A 64 -27.17 16.78 -27.21
CA VAL A 64 -26.05 16.18 -27.92
C VAL A 64 -25.57 15.01 -27.09
N SER A 65 -25.33 13.86 -27.71
CA SER A 65 -24.60 12.76 -27.07
C SER A 65 -23.12 12.81 -27.47
N LEU A 66 -22.27 12.62 -26.48
CA LEU A 66 -20.83 12.44 -26.62
C LEU A 66 -20.53 10.96 -26.34
N ALA A 67 -20.22 10.16 -27.36
CA ALA A 67 -19.95 8.74 -27.20
C ALA A 67 -18.88 8.24 -28.18
N SER A 68 -18.13 7.21 -27.79
CA SER A 68 -17.22 6.51 -28.71
C SER A 68 -18.03 5.78 -29.79
N PRO A 69 -17.57 5.74 -31.06
CA PRO A 69 -18.23 5.01 -32.15
C PRO A 69 -18.45 3.51 -31.85
N ASP A 70 -17.62 2.94 -30.98
CA ASP A 70 -17.68 1.53 -30.57
C ASP A 70 -18.38 1.32 -29.21
N ASP A 71 -19.05 2.36 -28.67
CA ASP A 71 -19.69 2.26 -27.36
C ASP A 71 -20.98 1.40 -27.41
N SER A 72 -20.84 0.16 -26.92
CA SER A 72 -21.91 -0.83 -26.81
C SER A 72 -23.05 -0.43 -25.87
N TYR A 73 -22.86 0.58 -25.01
CA TYR A 73 -23.87 1.04 -24.06
C TYR A 73 -25.03 1.74 -24.79
N TRP A 74 -24.71 2.58 -25.78
CA TRP A 74 -25.69 3.35 -26.55
C TRP A 74 -26.36 2.54 -27.67
N ALA A 75 -25.70 1.47 -28.14
CA ALA A 75 -26.20 0.64 -29.24
C ALA A 75 -27.58 -0.01 -28.97
N ASN A 76 -27.99 -0.14 -27.69
CA ASN A 76 -29.25 -0.76 -27.29
C ASN A 76 -30.19 0.19 -26.51
N THR A 77 -29.84 1.47 -26.35
CA THR A 77 -30.72 2.44 -25.70
C THR A 77 -31.72 2.98 -26.73
N THR A 78 -33.01 2.84 -26.44
CA THR A 78 -34.07 3.46 -27.26
C THR A 78 -34.20 4.91 -26.83
N ASP A 79 -33.87 5.83 -27.74
CA ASP A 79 -34.07 7.25 -27.55
C ASP A 79 -35.56 7.58 -27.80
N ASP A 80 -36.30 7.88 -26.72
CA ASP A 80 -37.72 8.24 -26.77
C ASP A 80 -37.94 9.75 -27.04
N PHE A 81 -36.88 10.52 -27.32
CA PHE A 81 -37.01 11.91 -27.75
C PHE A 81 -37.49 11.98 -29.22
N ALA A 82 -38.55 12.76 -29.44
CA ALA A 82 -39.13 12.97 -30.77
C ALA A 82 -39.12 14.47 -31.14
N PRO A 83 -38.36 14.88 -32.18
CA PRO A 83 -37.45 14.08 -32.99
C PRO A 83 -36.19 13.67 -32.21
N PRO A 84 -35.49 12.59 -32.63
CA PRO A 84 -34.25 12.17 -31.98
C PRO A 84 -33.21 13.29 -32.05
N PRO A 85 -32.46 13.53 -30.97
CA PRO A 85 -31.43 14.55 -30.91
C PRO A 85 -30.35 14.31 -31.98
N PRO A 86 -29.70 15.38 -32.49
CA PRO A 86 -28.52 15.25 -33.33
C PRO A 86 -27.40 14.52 -32.58
N THR A 87 -26.91 13.40 -33.13
CA THR A 87 -25.79 12.64 -32.56
C THR A 87 -24.46 13.14 -33.14
N ILE A 88 -23.46 13.34 -32.28
CA ILE A 88 -22.10 13.65 -32.69
C ILE A 88 -21.24 12.41 -32.41
N ASP A 89 -20.65 11.85 -33.46
CA ASP A 89 -19.65 10.78 -33.33
C ASP A 89 -18.36 11.38 -32.77
N ALA A 90 -18.30 11.56 -31.45
CA ALA A 90 -17.08 11.98 -30.78
C ALA A 90 -16.16 10.76 -30.63
N SER A 91 -15.33 10.51 -31.64
CA SER A 91 -14.27 9.51 -31.55
C SER A 91 -13.24 9.94 -30.49
N PHE A 92 -13.38 9.43 -29.28
CA PHE A 92 -12.34 9.55 -28.27
C PHE A 92 -11.95 8.19 -27.73
N GLU A 93 -10.66 7.98 -27.51
CA GLU A 93 -10.18 6.77 -26.84
C GLU A 93 -10.36 6.93 -25.32
N PRO A 94 -11.01 5.96 -24.65
CA PRO A 94 -11.06 5.90 -23.19
C PRO A 94 -9.66 5.86 -22.61
N GLN A 95 -9.54 6.30 -21.36
CA GLN A 95 -8.28 6.21 -20.63
C GLN A 95 -7.80 4.76 -20.54
N ARG A 96 -6.55 4.53 -20.96
CA ARG A 96 -5.89 3.23 -20.93
C ARG A 96 -4.63 3.33 -20.09
N ALA A 97 -4.25 2.22 -19.48
CA ALA A 97 -2.97 2.14 -18.82
C ALA A 97 -1.86 2.50 -19.81
N ALA A 98 -0.87 3.26 -19.34
CA ALA A 98 0.36 3.43 -20.07
C ALA A 98 0.89 2.05 -20.51
N VAL A 99 1.30 1.95 -21.78
CA VAL A 99 1.75 0.68 -22.34
C VAL A 99 2.92 0.13 -21.51
N ALA A 100 3.05 -1.19 -21.43
CA ALA A 100 4.04 -1.83 -20.55
C ALA A 100 5.47 -1.28 -20.76
N ALA A 101 5.85 -0.95 -22.00
CA ALA A 101 7.14 -0.36 -22.33
C ALA A 101 7.34 1.06 -21.75
N GLU A 102 6.29 1.88 -21.67
CA GLU A 102 6.32 3.22 -21.08
C GLU A 102 6.42 3.14 -19.56
N ARG A 103 5.60 2.29 -18.92
CA ARG A 103 5.68 2.02 -17.48
C ARG A 103 7.06 1.51 -17.08
N GLU A 104 7.67 0.63 -17.89
CA GLU A 104 9.02 0.12 -17.61
C GLU A 104 10.10 1.21 -17.76
N ARG A 105 9.94 2.14 -18.70
CA ARG A 105 10.83 3.32 -18.82
C ARG A 105 10.70 4.23 -17.60
N MET A 106 9.48 4.58 -17.21
CA MET A 106 9.20 5.38 -16.02
C MET A 106 9.78 4.72 -14.77
N PHE A 107 9.55 3.41 -14.61
CA PHE A 107 10.12 2.63 -13.50
C PHE A 107 11.65 2.72 -13.47
N THR A 108 12.32 2.51 -14.60
CA THR A 108 13.79 2.56 -14.69
C THR A 108 14.34 3.93 -14.31
N GLU A 109 13.74 5.00 -14.85
CA GLU A 109 14.16 6.38 -14.59
C GLU A 109 13.94 6.78 -13.13
N LEU A 110 12.72 6.59 -12.61
CA LEU A 110 12.38 6.94 -11.24
C LEU A 110 13.19 6.12 -10.24
N THR A 111 13.45 4.85 -10.52
CA THR A 111 14.30 3.99 -9.66
C THR A 111 15.72 4.53 -9.60
N ALA A 112 16.31 4.89 -10.74
CA ALA A 112 17.66 5.45 -10.76
C ALA A 112 17.74 6.75 -9.95
N GLN A 113 16.75 7.64 -10.09
CA GLN A 113 16.69 8.89 -9.32
C GLN A 113 16.52 8.63 -7.81
N ALA A 114 15.58 7.76 -7.43
CA ALA A 114 15.29 7.46 -6.03
C ALA A 114 16.45 6.72 -5.34
N VAL A 115 17.19 5.85 -6.05
CA VAL A 115 18.41 5.21 -5.52
C VAL A 115 19.51 6.24 -5.27
N VAL A 116 19.76 7.15 -6.21
CA VAL A 116 20.77 8.22 -6.03
C VAL A 116 20.43 9.10 -4.83
N GLU A 117 19.15 9.42 -4.64
CA GLU A 117 18.71 10.19 -3.48
C GLU A 117 18.84 9.41 -2.18
N HIS A 118 18.43 8.13 -2.16
CA HIS A 118 18.59 7.25 -1.01
C HIS A 118 20.06 7.15 -0.59
N ASP A 119 20.96 6.85 -1.52
CA ASP A 119 22.41 6.78 -1.28
C ASP A 119 22.96 8.10 -0.72
N ARG A 120 22.50 9.24 -1.26
CA ARG A 120 22.90 10.56 -0.76
C ARG A 120 22.46 10.77 0.70
N ILE A 121 21.23 10.38 1.04
CA ILE A 121 20.73 10.51 2.42
C ILE A 121 21.47 9.55 3.35
N CYS A 122 21.71 8.29 2.95
CA CYS A 122 22.51 7.33 3.70
C CYS A 122 23.91 7.86 4.04
N VAL A 123 24.61 8.45 3.05
CA VAL A 123 25.93 9.04 3.27
C VAL A 123 25.86 10.20 4.25
N LYS A 124 24.85 11.07 4.12
CA LYS A 124 24.65 12.21 5.03
C LYS A 124 24.38 11.76 6.47
N SER A 125 23.64 10.68 6.66
CA SER A 125 23.33 10.11 7.99
C SER A 125 24.55 9.48 8.66
N GLY A 126 25.67 9.27 7.95
CA GLY A 126 26.89 8.71 8.52
C GLY A 126 26.74 7.27 9.01
N LEU A 127 25.72 6.56 8.52
CA LEU A 127 25.41 5.21 8.96
C LEU A 127 26.55 4.26 8.62
N SER A 128 26.97 3.52 9.63
CA SER A 128 28.01 2.49 9.47
C SER A 128 27.49 1.17 10.00
N ARG A 129 28.06 0.08 9.50
CA ARG A 129 27.71 -1.25 9.94
C ARG A 129 28.88 -1.84 10.74
N PRO A 130 28.61 -2.67 11.75
CA PRO A 130 29.67 -3.46 12.38
C PRO A 130 30.47 -4.25 11.33
N ARG A 131 31.80 -4.26 11.48
CA ARG A 131 32.70 -5.00 10.60
C ARG A 131 32.40 -6.49 10.70
N ASP A 132 32.22 -7.11 9.54
CA ASP A 132 32.07 -8.56 9.44
C ASP A 132 33.44 -9.24 9.37
N ALA A 133 33.55 -10.44 9.93
CA ALA A 133 34.79 -11.21 9.93
C ALA A 133 35.13 -11.76 8.53
N ASN A 134 34.14 -11.92 7.65
CA ASN A 134 34.33 -12.20 6.22
C ASN A 134 33.41 -11.31 5.36
N PRO A 135 33.83 -10.05 5.08
CA PRO A 135 33.01 -9.08 4.35
C PRO A 135 32.60 -9.55 2.94
N ARG A 136 33.42 -10.38 2.30
CA ARG A 136 33.14 -10.91 0.96
C ARG A 136 31.97 -11.89 1.00
N LEU A 137 32.01 -12.88 1.89
CA LEU A 137 30.93 -13.85 2.02
C LEU A 137 29.67 -13.19 2.59
N ALA A 138 29.79 -12.26 3.54
CA ALA A 138 28.64 -11.54 4.08
C ALA A 138 27.89 -10.76 2.99
N LYS A 139 28.62 -10.08 2.09
CA LYS A 139 28.05 -9.40 0.95
C LYS A 139 27.28 -10.36 0.03
N MET A 140 27.79 -11.57 -0.20
CA MET A 140 27.08 -12.58 -0.99
C MET A 140 25.74 -12.97 -0.36
N VAL A 141 25.69 -13.14 0.98
CA VAL A 141 24.43 -13.44 1.68
C VAL A 141 23.45 -12.27 1.57
N GLU A 142 23.94 -11.05 1.71
CA GLU A 142 23.11 -9.83 1.67
C GLU A 142 22.43 -9.60 0.32
N GLU A 143 23.16 -9.88 -0.76
CA GLU A 143 22.72 -9.72 -2.15
C GLU A 143 21.93 -10.93 -2.68
N ALA A 144 22.01 -12.08 -2.00
CA ALA A 144 21.25 -13.27 -2.38
C ALA A 144 19.74 -13.04 -2.32
N ALA A 145 19.01 -13.77 -3.17
CA ALA A 145 17.55 -13.86 -3.10
C ALA A 145 17.12 -14.42 -1.73
N ASP A 146 15.93 -14.02 -1.26
CA ASP A 146 15.49 -14.31 0.11
C ASP A 146 15.26 -15.82 0.35
N ASP A 147 14.98 -16.57 -0.72
CA ASP A 147 14.81 -18.02 -0.73
C ASP A 147 16.08 -18.81 -1.06
N ASP A 148 17.13 -18.18 -1.59
CA ASP A 148 18.39 -18.85 -1.97
C ASP A 148 19.24 -19.22 -0.73
N PRO A 149 19.40 -20.53 -0.43
CA PRO A 149 20.19 -20.96 0.72
C PRO A 149 21.70 -20.96 0.44
N ILE A 150 22.13 -20.87 -0.82
CA ILE A 150 23.51 -21.17 -1.23
C ILE A 150 24.50 -20.19 -0.60
N ALA A 151 24.24 -18.89 -0.69
CA ALA A 151 25.14 -17.89 -0.13
C ALA A 151 25.30 -18.06 1.39
N ALA A 152 24.20 -18.32 2.10
CA ALA A 152 24.20 -18.55 3.54
C ALA A 152 24.93 -19.85 3.90
N GLN A 153 24.80 -20.89 3.08
CA GLN A 153 25.52 -22.15 3.25
C GLN A 153 27.04 -21.97 3.09
N VAL A 154 27.49 -21.25 2.06
CA VAL A 154 28.92 -20.96 1.86
C VAL A 154 29.49 -20.17 3.05
N TYR A 155 28.73 -19.20 3.57
CA TYR A 155 29.12 -18.47 4.76
C TYR A 155 29.21 -19.38 6.00
N ALA A 156 28.24 -20.27 6.17
CA ALA A 156 28.20 -21.22 7.28
C ALA A 156 29.34 -22.26 7.24
N ASP A 157 29.70 -22.76 6.06
CA ASP A 157 30.84 -23.67 5.88
C ASP A 157 32.15 -22.97 6.29
N TRP A 158 32.30 -21.70 5.93
CA TRP A 158 33.42 -20.88 6.39
C TRP A 158 33.42 -20.72 7.92
N LEU A 159 32.27 -20.40 8.53
CA LEU A 159 32.14 -20.32 9.99
C LEU A 159 32.52 -21.63 10.70
N GLN A 160 32.13 -22.77 10.12
CA GLN A 160 32.48 -24.08 10.67
C GLN A 160 34.00 -24.30 10.63
N GLY A 161 34.68 -23.89 9.55
CA GLY A 161 36.13 -23.91 9.45
C GLY A 161 36.84 -23.03 10.48
N GLU A 162 36.24 -21.90 10.84
CA GLU A 162 36.73 -21.00 11.90
C GLU A 162 36.37 -21.47 13.32
N GLY A 163 35.68 -22.62 13.45
CA GLY A 163 35.25 -23.16 14.74
C GLY A 163 34.10 -22.39 15.40
N ASP A 164 33.30 -21.64 14.63
CA ASP A 164 32.10 -20.99 15.14
C ASP A 164 30.91 -21.98 15.13
N PRO A 165 30.23 -22.19 16.28
CA PRO A 165 29.14 -23.16 16.40
C PRO A 165 27.91 -22.83 15.53
N ARG A 166 27.80 -21.61 14.98
CA ARG A 166 26.77 -21.28 13.98
C ARG A 166 26.94 -22.09 12.69
N GLY A 167 28.16 -22.50 12.34
CA GLY A 167 28.41 -23.37 11.19
C GLY A 167 27.79 -24.76 11.39
N GLU A 168 27.94 -25.35 12.58
CA GLU A 168 27.29 -26.63 12.93
C GLU A 168 25.77 -26.49 12.95
N LEU A 169 25.25 -25.39 13.53
CA LEU A 169 23.81 -25.09 13.54
C LEU A 169 23.25 -25.01 12.11
N ALA A 170 23.96 -24.33 11.21
CA ALA A 170 23.58 -24.22 9.82
C ALA A 170 23.55 -25.59 9.12
N ALA A 171 24.56 -26.44 9.35
CA ALA A 171 24.60 -27.79 8.78
C ALA A 171 23.39 -28.63 9.21
N ILE A 172 23.01 -28.58 10.50
CA ILE A 172 21.80 -29.25 11.02
C ILE A 172 20.55 -28.69 10.33
N GLN A 173 20.43 -27.36 10.21
CA GLN A 173 19.27 -26.71 9.60
C GLN A 173 19.11 -27.02 8.11
N LEU A 174 20.22 -27.06 7.37
CA LEU A 174 20.23 -27.43 5.95
C LEU A 174 19.86 -28.90 5.75
N GLN A 175 20.37 -29.81 6.59
CA GLN A 175 19.96 -31.22 6.57
C GLN A 175 18.46 -31.38 6.86
N ARG A 176 17.91 -30.60 7.80
CA ARG A 176 16.47 -30.59 8.11
C ARG A 176 15.62 -30.11 6.95
N ALA A 177 16.07 -29.09 6.23
CA ALA A 177 15.38 -28.60 5.04
C ALA A 177 15.33 -29.67 3.94
N ASN A 178 16.42 -30.45 3.76
CA ASN A 178 16.51 -31.50 2.74
C ASN A 178 15.80 -32.81 3.11
N LEU A 179 15.89 -33.24 4.37
CA LEU A 179 15.38 -34.54 4.84
C LEU A 179 13.95 -34.46 5.40
N GLY A 180 13.38 -33.27 5.58
CA GLY A 180 12.04 -33.07 6.12
C GLY A 180 11.93 -33.38 7.62
N LYS A 181 10.82 -34.03 8.04
CA LYS A 181 10.47 -34.25 9.45
C LYS A 181 11.38 -35.28 10.13
N SER A 182 12.59 -34.87 10.54
CA SER A 182 13.47 -35.65 11.44
C SER A 182 13.34 -35.16 12.89
N LYS A 183 12.93 -36.07 13.79
CA LYS A 183 12.86 -35.79 15.24
C LYS A 183 14.25 -35.61 15.84
N ASP A 184 15.23 -36.39 15.38
CA ASP A 184 16.60 -36.36 15.89
C ASP A 184 17.29 -35.05 15.53
N LEU A 185 17.16 -34.60 14.27
CA LEU A 185 17.70 -33.30 13.86
C LEU A 185 16.98 -32.13 14.56
N LYS A 186 15.67 -32.26 14.85
CA LYS A 186 14.93 -31.24 15.63
C LYS A 186 15.46 -31.15 17.06
N LYS A 187 15.75 -32.30 17.66
CA LYS A 187 16.32 -32.39 19.00
C LYS A 187 17.73 -31.82 19.01
N ALA A 188 18.58 -32.19 18.05
CA ALA A 188 19.95 -31.71 17.91
C ALA A 188 20.01 -30.18 17.71
N GLU A 189 19.18 -29.62 16.82
CA GLU A 189 19.06 -28.16 16.63
C GLU A 189 18.74 -27.45 17.96
N ARG A 190 17.72 -27.95 18.69
CA ARG A 190 17.31 -27.36 19.96
C ARG A 190 18.39 -27.47 21.03
N GLU A 191 19.06 -28.61 21.12
CA GLU A 191 20.15 -28.84 22.08
C GLU A 191 21.33 -27.93 21.79
N LEU A 192 21.72 -27.76 20.52
CA LEU A 192 22.82 -26.89 20.13
C LEU A 192 22.50 -25.40 20.40
N LEU A 193 21.28 -24.96 20.09
CA LEU A 193 20.81 -23.60 20.42
C LEU A 193 20.85 -23.34 21.93
N ALA A 194 20.41 -24.31 22.75
CA ALA A 194 20.44 -24.18 24.21
C ALA A 194 21.87 -24.21 24.76
N GLN A 195 22.72 -25.09 24.24
CA GLN A 195 24.11 -25.24 24.66
C GLN A 195 24.94 -23.98 24.40
N HIS A 196 24.66 -23.29 23.29
CA HIS A 196 25.41 -22.10 22.86
C HIS A 196 24.62 -20.80 23.00
N ALA A 197 23.55 -20.77 23.80
CA ALA A 197 22.67 -19.62 23.93
C ALA A 197 23.41 -18.31 24.20
N ASP A 198 24.34 -18.27 25.16
CA ASP A 198 25.15 -17.08 25.48
C ASP A 198 25.96 -16.56 24.29
N ARG A 199 26.46 -17.46 23.44
CA ARG A 199 27.25 -17.11 22.25
C ARG A 199 26.37 -16.68 21.08
N PHE A 200 25.20 -17.30 20.93
CA PHE A 200 24.29 -17.06 19.81
C PHE A 200 23.40 -15.82 20.02
N LEU A 201 23.07 -15.52 21.26
CA LEU A 201 22.13 -14.45 21.60
C LEU A 201 22.80 -13.28 22.32
N GLY A 202 24.01 -13.46 22.88
CA GLY A 202 24.69 -12.39 23.59
C GLY A 202 23.80 -11.77 24.68
N LYS A 203 23.51 -10.47 24.56
CA LYS A 203 22.61 -9.78 25.50
C LYS A 203 21.15 -10.24 25.39
N LEU A 204 20.71 -10.70 24.22
CA LEU A 204 19.33 -11.19 23.99
C LEU A 204 18.97 -12.39 24.86
N VAL A 205 19.94 -13.14 25.42
CA VAL A 205 19.64 -14.22 26.39
C VAL A 205 18.74 -13.72 27.52
N ARG A 206 18.89 -12.45 27.91
CA ARG A 206 18.14 -11.79 28.99
C ARG A 206 16.70 -11.45 28.61
N ALA A 207 16.40 -11.39 27.31
CA ALA A 207 15.14 -10.94 26.74
C ALA A 207 14.40 -12.02 25.96
N GLN A 208 14.77 -13.30 26.14
CA GLN A 208 14.17 -14.41 25.38
C GLN A 208 12.64 -14.49 25.50
N SER A 209 12.06 -14.06 26.63
CA SER A 209 10.60 -13.98 26.83
C SER A 209 9.91 -12.95 25.92
N PHE A 210 10.63 -11.92 25.50
CA PHE A 210 10.13 -10.84 24.62
C PHE A 210 10.33 -11.14 23.14
N THR A 211 11.04 -12.21 22.81
CA THR A 211 11.46 -12.48 21.43
C THR A 211 10.89 -13.79 20.90
N LYS A 212 10.34 -13.75 19.68
CA LYS A 212 10.08 -14.95 18.88
C LYS A 212 11.08 -14.96 17.72
N LEU A 213 12.09 -15.82 17.82
CA LEU A 213 13.19 -15.90 16.84
C LEU A 213 13.01 -17.11 15.92
N LYS A 214 13.11 -16.90 14.60
CA LYS A 214 13.20 -17.96 13.59
C LYS A 214 14.61 -17.99 13.03
N TRP A 215 15.22 -19.16 13.10
CA TRP A 215 16.59 -19.39 12.66
C TRP A 215 16.62 -20.07 11.28
N ARG A 216 17.61 -19.70 10.47
CA ARG A 216 17.90 -20.34 9.18
C ARG A 216 19.40 -20.25 8.90
N ALA A 217 19.99 -21.36 8.47
CA ALA A 217 21.39 -21.47 8.11
C ALA A 217 22.36 -20.86 9.16
N GLY A 218 22.08 -21.06 10.45
CA GLY A 218 22.93 -20.59 11.55
C GLY A 218 22.71 -19.15 12.00
N PHE A 219 21.73 -18.44 11.40
CA PHE A 219 21.42 -17.04 11.71
C PHE A 219 19.96 -16.85 12.08
N ILE A 220 19.68 -15.78 12.82
CA ILE A 220 18.33 -15.26 13.05
C ILE A 220 17.85 -14.64 11.73
N TYR A 221 16.88 -15.30 11.10
CA TYR A 221 16.30 -14.88 9.83
C TYR A 221 15.13 -13.91 10.03
N SER A 222 14.35 -14.13 11.08
CA SER A 222 13.18 -13.33 11.45
C SER A 222 13.07 -13.23 12.96
N ALA A 223 12.68 -12.06 13.43
CA ALA A 223 12.42 -11.79 14.83
C ALA A 223 11.11 -11.01 15.00
N ARG A 224 10.29 -11.42 15.96
CA ARG A 224 9.27 -10.56 16.58
C ARG A 224 9.75 -10.18 17.98
N ILE A 225 9.71 -8.90 18.31
CA ILE A 225 9.96 -8.37 19.65
C ILE A 225 8.66 -7.76 20.15
N ALA A 226 8.21 -8.11 21.34
CA ALA A 226 7.08 -7.44 21.98
C ALA A 226 7.20 -7.55 23.49
N ASN A 227 6.68 -6.55 24.20
CA ASN A 227 6.48 -6.62 25.63
C ASN A 227 5.46 -7.72 25.99
N ALA A 228 5.45 -8.19 27.24
CA ALA A 228 4.58 -9.27 27.69
C ALA A 228 3.95 -8.93 29.05
N HIS A 229 2.64 -9.10 29.19
CA HIS A 229 1.87 -8.72 30.39
C HIS A 229 2.36 -9.43 31.67
N ASP A 230 2.86 -10.66 31.58
CA ASP A 230 3.35 -11.47 32.71
C ASP A 230 4.78 -11.10 33.18
N ASN A 231 5.20 -9.86 32.97
CA ASN A 231 6.49 -9.40 33.47
C ASN A 231 6.46 -9.36 35.01
N ASP A 232 7.19 -10.29 35.62
CA ASP A 232 7.72 -10.10 36.97
C ASP A 232 8.43 -8.74 36.99
N ASP A 233 7.95 -7.82 37.83
CA ASP A 233 8.41 -6.42 37.99
C ASP A 233 9.94 -6.25 38.17
N ASP A 234 10.67 -7.36 38.38
CA ASP A 234 12.10 -7.44 38.59
C ASP A 234 12.96 -7.40 37.30
N LYS A 235 12.38 -7.54 36.09
CA LYS A 235 13.11 -7.46 34.81
C LYS A 235 12.73 -6.24 33.97
N LYS A 236 13.14 -5.05 34.42
CA LYS A 236 13.01 -3.79 33.66
C LYS A 236 13.98 -3.76 32.46
N VAL A 237 13.61 -4.36 31.34
CA VAL A 237 14.32 -4.20 30.06
C VAL A 237 13.42 -3.43 29.11
N ALA A 238 13.93 -2.33 28.56
CA ALA A 238 13.20 -1.52 27.60
C ALA A 238 13.21 -2.18 26.21
N MET A 239 12.12 -2.10 25.44
CA MET A 239 12.03 -2.87 24.17
C MET A 239 12.96 -2.32 23.09
N GLU A 240 13.24 -1.02 23.08
CA GLU A 240 14.24 -0.38 22.23
C GLU A 240 15.67 -0.88 22.50
N ASP A 241 15.96 -1.27 23.75
CA ASP A 241 17.22 -1.92 24.09
C ASP A 241 17.26 -3.36 23.54
N VAL A 242 16.14 -4.10 23.62
CA VAL A 242 16.04 -5.44 23.02
C VAL A 242 16.23 -5.38 21.51
N VAL A 243 15.61 -4.41 20.83
CA VAL A 243 15.80 -4.14 19.39
C VAL A 243 17.28 -3.84 19.11
N SER A 244 17.92 -3.00 19.92
CA SER A 244 19.36 -2.71 19.78
C SER A 244 20.23 -3.96 19.94
N TRP A 245 19.94 -4.78 20.94
CA TRP A 245 20.68 -6.02 21.18
C TRP A 245 20.53 -6.99 20.00
N LEU A 246 19.33 -7.09 19.43
CA LEU A 246 19.11 -7.88 18.22
C LEU A 246 19.90 -7.33 17.05
N LEU A 247 19.80 -6.04 16.74
CA LEU A 247 20.43 -5.47 15.56
C LEU A 247 21.97 -5.44 15.64
N ASP A 248 22.53 -5.49 16.85
CA ASP A 248 23.97 -5.59 17.08
C ASP A 248 24.50 -7.03 17.14
N GLU A 249 23.61 -8.03 17.27
CA GLU A 249 24.01 -9.42 17.48
C GLU A 249 24.57 -10.04 16.19
N PRO A 250 25.79 -10.61 16.20
CA PRO A 250 26.37 -11.31 15.05
C PRO A 250 25.46 -12.41 14.46
N SER A 251 24.61 -13.05 15.27
CA SER A 251 23.64 -14.02 14.78
C SER A 251 22.48 -13.41 14.01
N ALA A 252 22.17 -12.12 14.18
CA ALA A 252 21.14 -11.39 13.45
C ALA A 252 21.71 -10.58 12.26
N ARG A 253 22.99 -10.76 11.93
CA ARG A 253 23.70 -10.07 10.84
C ARG A 253 22.92 -10.05 9.52
N PHE A 254 22.21 -11.14 9.22
CA PHE A 254 21.45 -11.34 7.98
C PHE A 254 19.94 -11.33 8.20
N LEU A 255 19.45 -10.65 9.25
CA LEU A 255 18.03 -10.51 9.56
C LEU A 255 17.27 -10.02 8.32
N ARG A 256 16.24 -10.76 7.91
CA ARG A 256 15.39 -10.42 6.76
C ARG A 256 14.07 -9.78 7.21
N LYS A 257 13.54 -10.17 8.37
CA LYS A 257 12.23 -9.72 8.85
C LYS A 257 12.31 -9.29 10.31
N LEU A 258 11.81 -8.10 10.60
CA LEU A 258 11.64 -7.59 11.96
C LEU A 258 10.20 -7.15 12.16
N SER A 259 9.55 -7.65 13.20
CA SER A 259 8.30 -7.08 13.71
C SER A 259 8.44 -6.65 15.17
N VAL A 260 7.85 -5.51 15.51
CA VAL A 260 7.82 -4.96 16.86
C VAL A 260 6.37 -4.78 17.28
N GLY A 261 5.93 -5.57 18.25
CA GLY A 261 4.60 -5.45 18.86
C GLY A 261 4.56 -4.33 19.90
N ILE A 262 3.78 -4.48 20.97
CA ILE A 262 3.76 -3.47 22.04
C ILE A 262 5.14 -3.21 22.65
N VAL A 263 5.44 -1.95 22.87
CA VAL A 263 6.67 -1.43 23.49
C VAL A 263 6.38 -1.09 24.96
N THR A 264 5.30 -0.35 25.20
CA THR A 264 4.79 0.03 26.52
C THR A 264 3.30 -0.31 26.64
N PHE A 265 2.82 -0.56 27.86
CA PHE A 265 1.41 -0.88 28.13
C PHE A 265 0.50 0.35 28.27
N PHE A 266 1.09 1.48 28.64
CA PHE A 266 0.40 2.75 28.80
C PHE A 266 1.03 3.70 27.79
N GLU A 267 0.24 4.18 26.83
CA GLU A 267 0.69 5.04 25.72
C GLU A 267 1.84 4.38 24.94
N ASN A 268 1.47 3.46 24.03
CA ASN A 268 2.42 2.62 23.30
C ASN A 268 3.20 3.43 22.25
N ASP A 269 4.46 3.73 22.54
CA ASP A 269 5.27 4.64 21.72
C ASP A 269 6.45 3.94 21.02
N TYR A 270 6.62 4.20 19.72
CA TYR A 270 7.65 3.61 18.89
C TYR A 270 8.84 4.54 18.56
N GLU A 271 8.85 5.80 19.00
CA GLU A 271 9.88 6.78 18.63
C GLU A 271 11.28 6.30 19.03
N ALA A 272 11.44 5.79 20.26
CA ALA A 272 12.71 5.24 20.73
C ALA A 272 13.14 4.01 19.92
N VAL A 273 12.20 3.17 19.49
CA VAL A 273 12.48 2.01 18.62
C VAL A 273 12.93 2.47 17.24
N ALA A 274 12.24 3.43 16.64
CA ALA A 274 12.60 4.03 15.36
C ALA A 274 14.00 4.67 15.42
N GLU A 275 14.32 5.37 16.52
CA GLU A 275 15.64 5.93 16.77
C GLU A 275 16.72 4.82 16.73
N ARG A 276 16.52 3.69 17.41
CA ARG A 276 17.49 2.58 17.40
C ARG A 276 17.65 1.93 16.02
N ILE A 277 16.60 1.87 15.21
CA ILE A 277 16.69 1.40 13.82
C ILE A 277 17.46 2.42 12.96
N SER A 278 17.19 3.72 13.14
CA SER A 278 17.83 4.82 12.39
C SER A 278 19.34 4.90 12.58
N GLN A 279 19.88 4.32 13.66
CA GLN A 279 21.31 4.35 14.00
C GLN A 279 22.15 3.28 13.28
N ARG A 280 21.54 2.41 12.47
CA ARG A 280 22.22 1.24 11.87
C ARG A 280 21.96 1.12 10.37
N TYR A 281 22.97 0.71 9.61
CA TYR A 281 22.77 0.32 8.21
C TYR A 281 22.37 -1.15 8.09
N LEU A 282 21.13 -1.43 7.65
CA LEU A 282 20.50 -2.75 7.64
C LEU A 282 20.20 -3.26 6.20
N PRO A 283 21.23 -3.55 5.38
CA PRO A 283 21.03 -3.93 3.97
C PRO A 283 20.42 -5.33 3.79
N SER A 284 20.38 -6.14 4.84
CA SER A 284 19.76 -7.46 4.82
C SER A 284 18.24 -7.42 5.01
N LEU A 285 17.70 -6.37 5.66
CA LEU A 285 16.29 -6.32 6.01
C LEU A 285 15.43 -6.18 4.74
N ARG A 286 14.28 -6.85 4.73
CA ARG A 286 13.30 -6.90 3.62
C ARG A 286 11.91 -6.55 4.09
N GLU A 287 11.57 -6.93 5.32
CA GLU A 287 10.25 -6.69 5.90
C GLU A 287 10.41 -6.04 7.27
N LEU A 288 9.71 -4.93 7.47
CA LEU A 288 9.60 -4.24 8.75
C LEU A 288 8.11 -4.05 9.07
N PHE A 289 7.73 -4.46 10.28
CA PHE A 289 6.41 -4.18 10.83
C PHE A 289 6.57 -3.50 12.20
N LEU A 290 6.14 -2.24 12.30
CA LEU A 290 6.01 -1.52 13.57
C LEU A 290 4.52 -1.49 13.94
N GLY A 291 4.18 -1.93 15.16
CA GLY A 291 2.78 -2.08 15.57
C GLY A 291 2.23 -3.51 15.45
N ASP A 292 3.06 -4.54 15.63
CA ASP A 292 2.63 -5.94 15.59
C ASP A 292 1.91 -6.38 16.89
N PHE A 293 0.84 -5.67 17.25
CA PHE A 293 -0.04 -5.91 18.41
C PHE A 293 -1.49 -6.12 17.97
N ASP A 294 -2.33 -6.65 18.86
CA ASP A 294 -3.78 -6.83 18.66
C ASP A 294 -4.60 -6.14 19.77
N GLU A 295 -5.93 -6.24 19.70
CA GLU A 295 -6.86 -5.68 20.70
C GLU A 295 -6.62 -6.18 22.14
N GLU A 296 -6.06 -7.39 22.32
CA GLU A 296 -5.76 -7.92 23.65
C GLU A 296 -4.54 -7.23 24.27
N ASP A 297 -3.62 -6.74 23.42
CA ASP A 297 -2.40 -6.06 23.82
C ASP A 297 -2.65 -4.56 24.15
N THR A 298 -3.27 -3.80 23.24
CA THR A 298 -3.56 -2.35 23.41
C THR A 298 -4.61 -1.84 22.41
N GLU A 299 -5.33 -0.76 22.77
CA GLU A 299 -6.19 -0.05 21.83
C GLU A 299 -5.34 0.66 20.76
N LEU A 300 -5.76 0.59 19.49
CA LEU A 300 -5.05 1.23 18.37
C LEU A 300 -4.84 2.73 18.61
N SER A 301 -5.86 3.43 19.10
CA SER A 301 -5.83 4.88 19.39
C SER A 301 -4.84 5.27 20.50
N TRP A 302 -4.36 4.30 21.31
CA TRP A 302 -3.41 4.55 22.40
C TRP A 302 -1.97 4.27 21.99
N SER A 303 -1.72 4.18 20.68
CA SER A 303 -0.39 3.97 20.11
C SER A 303 0.07 5.16 19.26
N ASN A 304 1.35 5.47 19.36
CA ASN A 304 2.02 6.54 18.63
C ASN A 304 3.28 6.01 17.96
N LEU A 305 3.40 6.24 16.65
CA LEU A 305 4.57 5.81 15.89
C LEU A 305 5.76 6.75 16.11
N GLY A 306 5.50 8.02 16.42
CA GLY A 306 6.49 9.10 16.40
C GLY A 306 6.96 9.47 15.00
N ASP A 307 8.03 10.28 14.91
CA ASP A 307 8.71 10.61 13.66
C ASP A 307 9.65 9.48 13.24
N ILE A 308 9.33 8.86 12.09
CA ILE A 308 10.11 7.76 11.54
C ILE A 308 10.94 8.12 10.30
N GLU A 309 11.04 9.39 9.89
CA GLU A 309 11.78 9.77 8.67
C GLU A 309 13.22 9.23 8.69
N ALA A 310 13.83 9.24 9.89
CA ALA A 310 15.20 8.81 10.10
C ALA A 310 15.44 7.32 9.82
N ILE A 311 14.41 6.47 9.73
CA ILE A 311 14.59 5.04 9.49
C ILE A 311 14.87 4.71 8.02
N TYR A 312 14.38 5.51 7.06
CA TYR A 312 14.46 5.17 5.64
C TYR A 312 15.89 4.95 5.11
N PRO A 313 16.91 5.76 5.51
CA PRO A 313 18.30 5.54 5.12
C PRO A 313 18.91 4.25 5.68
N SER A 314 18.35 3.70 6.75
CA SER A 314 18.78 2.42 7.33
C SER A 314 18.39 1.21 6.48
N LEU A 315 17.44 1.38 5.55
CA LEU A 315 16.66 0.29 4.95
C LEU A 315 16.77 0.25 3.40
N PRO A 316 17.99 0.13 2.83
CA PRO A 316 18.23 0.28 1.39
C PRO A 316 17.58 -0.79 0.50
N ASN A 317 17.16 -1.91 1.09
CA ASN A 317 16.63 -3.08 0.38
C ASN A 317 15.27 -3.53 0.92
N LEU A 318 14.56 -2.65 1.63
CA LEU A 318 13.23 -2.95 2.16
C LEU A 318 12.26 -3.21 1.00
N LYS A 319 11.48 -4.29 1.11
CA LYS A 319 10.45 -4.69 0.15
C LYS A 319 9.05 -4.54 0.71
N SER A 320 8.88 -4.70 2.03
CA SER A 320 7.59 -4.53 2.70
C SER A 320 7.75 -3.68 3.95
N LEU A 321 6.87 -2.69 4.10
CA LEU A 321 6.75 -1.87 5.29
C LEU A 321 5.28 -1.85 5.71
N ARG A 322 5.01 -2.34 6.91
CA ARG A 322 3.70 -2.24 7.57
C ARG A 322 3.84 -1.37 8.81
N LEU A 323 2.91 -0.45 8.98
CA LEU A 323 2.84 0.45 10.12
C LEU A 323 1.43 0.33 10.70
N ARG A 324 1.32 0.02 11.99
CA ARG A 324 0.07 0.05 12.75
C ARG A 324 0.25 0.97 13.94
N SER A 325 -0.53 2.05 13.99
CA SER A 325 -0.47 3.02 15.06
C SER A 325 -1.70 3.94 15.02
N GLY A 326 -2.10 4.51 16.16
CA GLY A 326 -3.16 5.50 16.24
C GLY A 326 -2.75 6.84 15.64
N SER A 327 -1.52 7.30 15.92
CA SER A 327 -0.93 8.49 15.32
C SER A 327 0.45 8.20 14.71
N MET A 328 0.87 9.02 13.74
CA MET A 328 2.17 8.84 13.07
C MET A 328 2.74 10.12 12.47
N THR A 329 4.06 10.19 12.37
CA THR A 329 4.75 11.19 11.55
C THR A 329 5.70 10.49 10.60
N LEU A 330 5.37 10.50 9.31
CA LEU A 330 6.09 9.73 8.30
C LEU A 330 7.27 10.51 7.68
N GLY A 331 7.18 11.84 7.66
CA GLY A 331 8.17 12.69 7.01
C GLY A 331 8.42 12.31 5.55
N LYS A 332 9.64 12.53 5.05
CA LYS A 332 9.96 12.29 3.64
C LYS A 332 10.34 10.83 3.35
N ILE A 333 9.44 10.10 2.73
CA ILE A 333 9.64 8.69 2.38
C ILE A 333 10.49 8.54 1.10
N VAL A 334 11.66 7.91 1.23
CA VAL A 334 12.51 7.51 0.10
C VAL A 334 12.88 6.04 0.26
N LEU A 335 12.15 5.16 -0.43
CA LEU A 335 12.31 3.70 -0.35
C LEU A 335 12.25 3.09 -1.77
N PRO A 336 13.33 3.19 -2.56
CA PRO A 336 13.30 2.91 -4.00
C PRO A 336 12.98 1.46 -4.37
N ARG A 337 13.16 0.52 -3.42
CA ARG A 337 12.98 -0.92 -3.63
C ARG A 337 11.73 -1.49 -2.94
N LEU A 338 10.90 -0.62 -2.34
CA LEU A 338 9.68 -1.05 -1.67
C LEU A 338 8.68 -1.59 -2.70
N GLU A 339 8.08 -2.74 -2.38
CA GLU A 339 7.07 -3.41 -3.21
C GLU A 339 5.69 -3.41 -2.56
N SER A 340 5.62 -3.34 -1.23
CA SER A 340 4.37 -3.29 -0.47
C SER A 340 4.46 -2.27 0.67
N PHE A 341 3.43 -1.45 0.79
CA PHE A 341 3.25 -0.50 1.90
C PHE A 341 1.85 -0.64 2.49
N THR A 342 1.77 -0.70 3.82
CA THR A 342 0.51 -0.82 4.55
C THR A 342 0.51 0.08 5.77
N VAL A 343 -0.55 0.88 5.90
CA VAL A 343 -0.84 1.69 7.09
C VAL A 343 -2.18 1.27 7.68
N GLU A 344 -2.17 1.02 8.98
CA GLU A 344 -3.35 0.69 9.79
C GLU A 344 -3.44 1.72 10.91
N THR A 345 -4.51 2.51 10.89
CA THR A 345 -4.77 3.60 11.82
C THR A 345 -6.27 3.77 11.99
N GLY A 346 -6.67 4.30 13.15
CA GLY A 346 -8.03 4.78 13.40
C GLY A 346 -8.33 6.11 12.73
N GLY A 347 -7.30 6.89 12.37
CA GLY A 347 -7.38 8.20 11.72
C GLY A 347 -6.07 8.55 11.01
N LEU A 348 -6.10 8.72 9.69
CA LEU A 348 -4.98 9.17 8.87
C LEU A 348 -5.08 10.68 8.69
N ASP A 349 -4.08 11.41 9.18
CA ASP A 349 -4.02 12.85 9.02
C ASP A 349 -3.52 13.28 7.63
N HIS A 350 -3.73 14.56 7.31
CA HIS A 350 -3.34 15.24 6.09
C HIS A 350 -1.84 15.10 5.82
N ASP A 351 -1.00 15.31 6.85
CA ASP A 351 0.46 15.30 6.70
C ASP A 351 0.98 13.89 6.36
N ALA A 352 0.43 12.85 7.00
CA ALA A 352 0.74 11.45 6.70
C ALA A 352 0.23 11.06 5.30
N ALA A 353 -0.99 11.47 4.92
CA ALA A 353 -1.53 11.23 3.58
C ALA A 353 -0.66 11.90 2.49
N GLN A 354 -0.23 13.15 2.70
CA GLN A 354 0.68 13.87 1.80
C GLN A 354 2.07 13.23 1.74
N ALA A 355 2.61 12.77 2.86
CA ALA A 355 3.88 12.04 2.91
C ALA A 355 3.82 10.75 2.07
N ILE A 356 2.72 10.01 2.15
CA ILE A 356 2.47 8.79 1.36
C ILE A 356 2.31 9.14 -0.12
N ALA A 357 1.49 10.14 -0.45
CA ALA A 357 1.20 10.54 -1.82
C ALA A 357 2.44 11.09 -2.57
N SER A 358 3.40 11.68 -1.85
CA SER A 358 4.64 12.25 -2.40
C SER A 358 5.88 11.35 -2.28
N ALA A 359 5.71 10.13 -1.76
CA ALA A 359 6.79 9.20 -1.49
C ALA A 359 7.54 8.72 -2.75
N LYS A 360 8.82 8.36 -2.59
CA LYS A 360 9.67 7.85 -3.67
C LYS A 360 9.85 6.33 -3.57
N TRP A 361 8.91 5.60 -4.16
CA TRP A 361 8.87 4.13 -4.21
C TRP A 361 8.43 3.59 -5.58
N PRO A 362 9.18 3.83 -6.66
CA PRO A 362 8.79 3.44 -8.02
C PRO A 362 8.55 1.93 -8.20
N GLY A 363 9.08 1.10 -7.31
CA GLY A 363 8.86 -0.34 -7.29
C GLY A 363 7.57 -0.80 -6.61
N LEU A 364 6.76 0.11 -6.06
CA LEU A 364 5.57 -0.23 -5.28
C LEU A 364 4.54 -0.95 -6.15
N LYS A 365 4.09 -2.12 -5.68
CA LYS A 365 3.09 -2.97 -6.33
C LYS A 365 1.77 -3.00 -5.56
N SER A 366 1.85 -2.84 -4.23
CA SER A 366 0.70 -2.88 -3.34
C SER A 366 0.73 -1.71 -2.36
N LEU A 367 -0.34 -0.94 -2.32
CA LEU A 367 -0.57 0.15 -1.38
C LEU A 367 -1.90 -0.10 -0.65
N SER A 368 -1.87 -0.19 0.68
CA SER A 368 -3.09 -0.36 1.49
C SER A 368 -3.11 0.66 2.62
N LEU A 369 -4.13 1.52 2.62
CA LEU A 369 -4.30 2.60 3.58
C LEU A 369 -5.60 2.40 4.34
N GLN A 370 -5.56 2.50 5.66
CA GLN A 370 -6.74 2.80 6.47
C GLN A 370 -6.84 4.31 6.65
N ILE A 371 -7.96 4.90 6.26
CA ILE A 371 -8.17 6.35 6.32
C ILE A 371 -8.66 6.79 7.70
N GLY A 372 -9.48 5.97 8.34
CA GLY A 372 -10.06 6.24 9.63
C GLY A 372 -11.14 7.33 9.61
N SER A 373 -11.36 7.92 10.79
CA SER A 373 -12.30 9.01 11.04
C SER A 373 -11.64 10.17 11.79
N ASP A 374 -12.33 11.30 11.83
CA ASP A 374 -11.92 12.48 12.58
C ASP A 374 -11.94 12.29 14.10
N GLU A 375 -12.81 11.40 14.60
CA GLU A 375 -12.86 10.99 16.01
C GLU A 375 -11.52 10.43 16.52
N TYR A 376 -10.73 9.83 15.62
CA TYR A 376 -9.42 9.27 15.92
C TYR A 376 -8.27 10.09 15.30
N GLY A 377 -8.51 11.36 14.98
CA GLY A 377 -7.49 12.30 14.53
C GLY A 377 -7.24 12.31 13.02
N GLY A 378 -8.08 11.63 12.22
CA GLY A 378 -7.99 11.67 10.77
C GLY A 378 -8.58 12.95 10.18
N ASP A 379 -7.88 13.57 9.24
CA ASP A 379 -8.40 14.68 8.43
C ASP A 379 -7.97 14.58 6.96
N ALA A 380 -7.46 13.41 6.54
CA ALA A 380 -7.16 13.14 5.14
C ALA A 380 -8.42 13.16 4.26
N THR A 381 -8.30 13.81 3.13
CA THR A 381 -9.38 13.99 2.14
C THR A 381 -9.06 13.29 0.83
N ILE A 382 -10.04 13.19 -0.07
CA ILE A 382 -9.82 12.71 -1.44
C ILE A 382 -8.75 13.54 -2.17
N ASP A 383 -8.66 14.83 -1.84
CA ASP A 383 -7.66 15.74 -2.41
C ASP A 383 -6.22 15.35 -2.05
N ASP A 384 -6.02 14.78 -0.85
CA ASP A 384 -4.73 14.26 -0.39
C ASP A 384 -4.35 12.96 -1.10
N LEU A 385 -5.35 12.17 -1.49
CA LEU A 385 -5.17 10.93 -2.25
C LEU A 385 -5.01 11.17 -3.75
N ARG A 386 -5.30 12.38 -4.25
CA ARG A 386 -5.28 12.69 -5.68
C ARG A 386 -3.96 12.34 -6.37
N PRO A 387 -2.75 12.60 -5.83
CA PRO A 387 -1.51 12.18 -6.49
C PRO A 387 -1.41 10.65 -6.68
N ILE A 388 -2.01 9.86 -5.78
CA ILE A 388 -2.08 8.39 -5.88
C ILE A 388 -3.06 8.00 -6.99
N LEU A 389 -4.24 8.64 -7.04
CA LEU A 389 -5.24 8.42 -8.09
C LEU A 389 -4.69 8.80 -9.48
N GLU A 390 -3.88 9.84 -9.57
CA GLU A 390 -3.18 10.25 -10.79
C GLU A 390 -1.98 9.34 -11.14
N GLY A 391 -1.63 8.40 -10.26
CA GLY A 391 -0.54 7.44 -10.46
C GLY A 391 0.86 8.07 -10.47
N VAL A 392 1.02 9.23 -9.85
CA VAL A 392 2.30 9.97 -9.80
C VAL A 392 3.34 9.12 -9.07
N GLY A 393 4.42 8.76 -9.78
CA GLY A 393 5.51 7.97 -9.20
C GLY A 393 5.20 6.49 -8.95
N LEU A 394 4.07 5.98 -9.45
CA LEU A 394 3.55 4.63 -9.19
C LEU A 394 3.47 3.74 -10.45
N PRO A 395 4.55 3.61 -11.26
CA PRO A 395 4.50 2.93 -12.55
C PRO A 395 4.25 1.41 -12.47
N ARG A 396 4.35 0.83 -11.26
CA ARG A 396 4.19 -0.61 -11.00
C ARG A 396 3.07 -0.97 -10.04
N LEU A 397 2.24 -0.02 -9.61
CA LEU A 397 1.16 -0.30 -8.67
C LEU A 397 0.10 -1.18 -9.34
N GLU A 398 -0.19 -2.32 -8.72
CA GLU A 398 -1.18 -3.30 -9.18
C GLU A 398 -2.36 -3.44 -8.20
N HIS A 399 -2.15 -3.09 -6.93
CA HIS A 399 -3.16 -3.19 -5.88
C HIS A 399 -3.27 -1.90 -5.10
N LEU A 400 -4.47 -1.33 -5.01
CA LEU A 400 -4.78 -0.15 -4.21
C LEU A 400 -5.91 -0.47 -3.22
N GLY A 401 -5.61 -0.38 -1.92
CA GLY A 401 -6.58 -0.47 -0.84
C GLY A 401 -6.78 0.89 -0.19
N ILE A 402 -8.02 1.39 -0.20
CA ILE A 402 -8.45 2.55 0.56
C ILE A 402 -9.58 2.05 1.47
N LYS A 403 -9.17 1.57 2.63
CA LYS A 403 -10.00 0.85 3.61
C LYS A 403 -10.34 1.74 4.78
N ASN A 404 -11.24 1.28 5.65
CA ASN A 404 -11.59 2.01 6.88
C ASN A 404 -11.84 3.49 6.55
N CYS A 405 -12.79 3.77 5.66
CA CYS A 405 -12.99 5.11 5.14
C CYS A 405 -14.45 5.52 5.34
N GLU A 406 -14.68 6.70 5.92
CA GLU A 406 -16.05 7.21 6.10
C GLU A 406 -16.68 7.72 4.81
N ILE A 407 -15.83 8.04 3.82
CA ILE A 407 -16.23 8.56 2.51
C ILE A 407 -16.06 7.52 1.39
N THR A 408 -16.32 6.24 1.71
CA THR A 408 -16.13 5.14 0.76
C THR A 408 -17.01 5.27 -0.48
N GLU A 409 -18.22 5.82 -0.36
CA GLU A 409 -19.12 6.03 -1.50
C GLU A 409 -18.61 7.13 -2.43
N GLU A 410 -18.13 8.25 -1.86
CA GLU A 410 -17.57 9.39 -2.59
C GLU A 410 -16.28 9.03 -3.32
N LEU A 411 -15.56 7.99 -2.90
CA LEU A 411 -14.35 7.51 -3.57
C LEU A 411 -14.61 6.75 -4.88
N VAL A 412 -15.84 6.25 -5.11
CA VAL A 412 -16.13 5.40 -6.27
C VAL A 412 -15.87 6.13 -7.59
N GLU A 413 -16.36 7.36 -7.73
CA GLU A 413 -16.20 8.16 -8.96
C GLU A 413 -14.75 8.63 -9.17
N PRO A 414 -14.05 9.21 -8.17
CA PRO A 414 -12.62 9.50 -8.26
C PRO A 414 -11.79 8.29 -8.66
N LEU A 415 -12.08 7.10 -8.13
CA LEU A 415 -11.40 5.86 -8.55
C LEU A 415 -11.74 5.49 -9.99
N ALA A 416 -13.03 5.50 -10.37
CA ALA A 416 -13.51 5.17 -11.71
C ALA A 416 -12.91 6.06 -12.81
N THR A 417 -12.56 7.30 -12.46
CA THR A 417 -12.02 8.32 -13.37
C THR A 417 -10.50 8.51 -13.23
N SER A 418 -9.86 7.79 -12.31
CA SER A 418 -8.43 7.95 -12.00
C SER A 418 -7.51 7.40 -13.10
N ARG A 419 -6.33 8.02 -13.26
CA ARG A 419 -5.30 7.54 -14.19
C ARG A 419 -4.68 6.21 -13.77
N ILE A 420 -4.70 5.91 -12.46
CA ILE A 420 -4.13 4.69 -11.93
C ILE A 420 -5.01 3.48 -12.19
N LEU A 421 -6.35 3.64 -12.21
CA LEU A 421 -7.28 2.51 -12.32
C LEU A 421 -6.98 1.54 -13.47
N PRO A 422 -6.71 1.99 -14.72
CA PRO A 422 -6.46 1.08 -15.83
C PRO A 422 -5.26 0.12 -15.65
N GLN A 423 -4.28 0.44 -14.79
CA GLN A 423 -3.15 -0.45 -14.52
C GLN A 423 -3.34 -1.36 -13.30
N LEU A 424 -4.32 -1.06 -12.44
CA LEU A 424 -4.62 -1.87 -11.28
C LEU A 424 -5.19 -3.22 -11.70
N LYS A 425 -4.90 -4.24 -10.89
CA LYS A 425 -5.50 -5.58 -10.93
C LYS A 425 -6.53 -5.74 -9.83
N SER A 426 -6.38 -5.05 -8.70
CA SER A 426 -7.41 -5.08 -7.66
C SER A 426 -7.55 -3.78 -6.89
N ILE A 427 -8.76 -3.59 -6.38
CA ILE A 427 -9.11 -2.53 -5.42
C ILE A 427 -9.67 -3.17 -4.15
N ASP A 428 -9.36 -2.60 -2.99
CA ASP A 428 -9.95 -2.95 -1.70
C ASP A 428 -10.57 -1.69 -1.06
N LEU A 429 -11.90 -1.65 -1.00
CA LEU A 429 -12.71 -0.63 -0.34
C LEU A 429 -13.43 -1.20 0.89
N GLY A 430 -12.85 -2.23 1.51
CA GLY A 430 -13.44 -2.87 2.66
C GLY A 430 -13.39 -2.00 3.92
N MET A 431 -14.16 -2.38 4.93
CA MET A 431 -14.17 -1.75 6.26
C MET A 431 -14.75 -0.31 6.24
N GLY A 432 -15.47 0.06 5.19
CA GLY A 432 -15.98 1.41 4.97
C GLY A 432 -17.47 1.57 5.25
N THR A 433 -18.04 2.64 4.72
CA THR A 433 -19.45 3.03 4.89
C THR A 433 -20.31 2.78 3.66
N MET A 434 -19.81 2.03 2.66
CA MET A 434 -20.51 1.86 1.38
C MET A 434 -21.86 1.15 1.55
N GLY A 435 -22.94 1.76 1.09
CA GLY A 435 -24.27 1.19 1.01
C GLY A 435 -24.74 0.93 -0.42
N ASP A 436 -26.06 0.84 -0.59
CA ASP A 436 -26.66 0.54 -1.90
C ASP A 436 -26.50 1.67 -2.93
N ASP A 437 -26.27 2.92 -2.50
CA ASP A 437 -26.01 4.04 -3.40
C ASP A 437 -24.60 3.96 -3.97
N GLY A 438 -23.59 3.62 -3.17
CA GLY A 438 -22.26 3.23 -3.67
C GLY A 438 -22.33 2.03 -4.62
N ALA A 439 -23.16 1.02 -4.33
CA ALA A 439 -23.37 -0.11 -5.24
C ALA A 439 -23.99 0.30 -6.60
N LYS A 440 -24.92 1.27 -6.60
CA LYS A 440 -25.46 1.87 -7.84
C LYS A 440 -24.38 2.65 -8.59
N MET A 441 -23.51 3.36 -7.89
CA MET A 441 -22.40 4.08 -8.51
C MET A 441 -21.40 3.12 -9.18
N MET A 442 -21.00 2.05 -8.49
CA MET A 442 -20.19 0.98 -9.07
C MET A 442 -20.85 0.34 -10.29
N PHE A 443 -22.17 0.16 -10.28
CA PHE A 443 -22.91 -0.32 -11.46
C PHE A 443 -22.87 0.68 -12.63
N ARG A 444 -22.96 1.99 -12.37
CA ARG A 444 -22.82 3.03 -13.41
C ARG A 444 -21.44 2.99 -14.05
N PHE A 445 -20.39 2.87 -13.24
CA PHE A 445 -18.99 2.81 -13.69
C PHE A 445 -18.46 1.40 -13.97
N GLN A 446 -19.33 0.39 -14.08
CA GLN A 446 -18.91 -1.02 -14.12
C GLN A 446 -17.91 -1.35 -15.25
N LYS A 447 -17.94 -0.61 -16.37
CA LYS A 447 -16.99 -0.80 -17.46
C LYS A 447 -15.58 -0.35 -17.10
N ALA A 448 -15.43 0.74 -16.33
CA ALA A 448 -14.15 1.23 -15.86
C ALA A 448 -13.46 0.21 -14.93
N PHE A 449 -14.25 -0.56 -14.18
CA PHE A 449 -13.74 -1.59 -13.26
C PHE A 449 -13.66 -3.00 -13.87
N ALA A 450 -14.14 -3.21 -15.09
CA ALA A 450 -14.34 -4.55 -15.67
C ALA A 450 -13.05 -5.34 -15.91
N HIS A 451 -11.88 -4.67 -15.98
CA HIS A 451 -10.58 -5.33 -16.11
C HIS A 451 -10.00 -5.81 -14.79
N LEU A 452 -10.54 -5.36 -13.65
CA LEU A 452 -10.02 -5.74 -12.34
C LEU A 452 -10.26 -7.23 -12.09
N GLU A 453 -9.23 -7.90 -11.60
CA GLU A 453 -9.26 -9.29 -11.17
C GLU A 453 -10.00 -9.45 -9.83
N LYS A 454 -10.10 -8.39 -9.03
CA LYS A 454 -10.77 -8.40 -7.73
C LYS A 454 -11.17 -7.00 -7.27
N ILE A 455 -12.40 -6.88 -6.76
CA ILE A 455 -12.89 -5.72 -6.00
C ILE A 455 -13.35 -6.22 -4.63
N ASP A 456 -12.67 -5.81 -3.55
CA ASP A 456 -13.05 -6.17 -2.18
C ASP A 456 -13.96 -5.09 -1.58
N LEU A 457 -15.20 -5.46 -1.27
CA LEU A 457 -16.20 -4.59 -0.61
C LEU A 457 -16.67 -5.20 0.72
N GLN A 458 -15.88 -6.09 1.32
CA GLN A 458 -16.24 -6.69 2.61
C GLN A 458 -16.36 -5.65 3.71
N ASP A 459 -17.16 -5.95 4.73
CA ASP A 459 -17.28 -5.11 5.91
C ASP A 459 -17.74 -3.66 5.59
N ASN A 460 -18.81 -3.57 4.79
CA ASN A 460 -19.52 -2.34 4.44
C ASN A 460 -21.01 -2.48 4.83
N PHE A 461 -21.88 -1.61 4.33
CA PHE A 461 -23.33 -1.58 4.60
C PHE A 461 -24.18 -1.90 3.35
N ILE A 462 -23.62 -2.66 2.40
CA ILE A 462 -24.31 -3.02 1.15
C ILE A 462 -25.40 -4.04 1.47
N THR A 463 -26.65 -3.70 1.18
CA THR A 463 -27.78 -4.56 1.49
C THR A 463 -27.87 -5.71 0.48
N ARG A 464 -28.91 -6.55 0.64
CA ARG A 464 -29.23 -7.59 -0.35
C ARG A 464 -29.56 -7.01 -1.73
N GLU A 465 -30.09 -5.79 -1.81
CA GLU A 465 -30.46 -5.16 -3.08
C GLU A 465 -29.21 -4.69 -3.82
N GLY A 466 -28.33 -3.91 -3.20
CA GLY A 466 -27.04 -3.54 -3.78
C GLY A 466 -26.18 -4.75 -4.13
N SER A 467 -26.16 -5.77 -3.28
CA SER A 467 -25.47 -7.04 -3.56
C SER A 467 -25.99 -7.74 -4.82
N ARG A 468 -27.32 -7.72 -5.07
CA ARG A 468 -27.91 -8.29 -6.29
C ARG A 468 -27.57 -7.45 -7.52
N LEU A 469 -27.56 -6.12 -7.38
CA LEU A 469 -27.19 -5.20 -8.44
C LEU A 469 -25.74 -5.44 -8.89
N LEU A 470 -24.79 -5.52 -7.94
CA LEU A 470 -23.39 -5.80 -8.26
C LEU A 470 -23.21 -7.18 -8.89
N LYS A 471 -23.93 -8.21 -8.41
CA LYS A 471 -23.93 -9.56 -9.02
C LYS A 471 -24.54 -9.61 -10.42
N SER A 472 -25.26 -8.58 -10.86
CA SER A 472 -25.76 -8.48 -12.24
C SER A 472 -24.73 -7.92 -13.23
N THR A 473 -23.62 -7.38 -12.72
CA THR A 473 -22.47 -6.92 -13.52
C THR A 473 -21.50 -8.07 -13.79
N ASN A 474 -20.49 -7.83 -14.63
CA ASN A 474 -19.37 -8.75 -14.84
C ASN A 474 -18.19 -8.49 -13.88
N LEU A 475 -18.40 -7.71 -12.82
CA LEU A 475 -17.34 -7.37 -11.86
C LEU A 475 -17.04 -8.56 -10.93
N GLU A 476 -15.75 -8.82 -10.68
CA GLU A 476 -15.31 -9.82 -9.69
C GLU A 476 -15.32 -9.22 -8.28
N VAL A 477 -16.52 -9.11 -7.69
CA VAL A 477 -16.73 -8.45 -6.40
C VAL A 477 -16.78 -9.45 -5.26
N LYS A 478 -15.97 -9.22 -4.22
CA LYS A 478 -16.06 -9.91 -2.93
C LYS A 478 -16.93 -9.08 -1.98
N ILE A 479 -18.11 -9.61 -1.66
CA ILE A 479 -19.06 -9.01 -0.71
C ILE A 479 -19.28 -10.01 0.42
N GLY A 480 -18.98 -9.60 1.65
CA GLY A 480 -19.10 -10.41 2.86
C GLY A 480 -19.07 -9.53 4.11
N GLU A 481 -19.47 -10.08 5.24
CA GLU A 481 -19.36 -9.40 6.55
C GLU A 481 -20.04 -8.01 6.59
N GLN A 482 -21.13 -7.83 5.83
CA GLN A 482 -21.82 -6.54 5.78
C GLN A 482 -22.50 -6.24 7.13
N ARG A 483 -22.35 -5.00 7.59
CA ARG A 483 -22.98 -4.43 8.78
C ARG A 483 -24.37 -3.89 8.44
N ASP A 484 -25.19 -3.73 9.48
CA ASP A 484 -26.57 -3.23 9.39
C ASP A 484 -26.60 -1.81 9.95
N ASP A 485 -27.13 -0.85 9.18
CA ASP A 485 -27.29 0.56 9.58
C ASP A 485 -28.66 0.82 10.24
N GLU A 486 -29.44 -0.24 10.47
CA GLU A 486 -30.82 -0.18 10.99
C GLU A 486 -31.76 0.67 10.12
N GLY A 487 -31.40 0.89 8.85
CA GLY A 487 -32.15 1.69 7.89
C GLY A 487 -31.89 3.19 7.97
N ASP A 488 -30.88 3.62 8.72
CA ASP A 488 -30.45 5.01 8.82
C ASP A 488 -28.97 5.17 8.43
N PRO A 489 -28.66 5.76 7.27
CA PRO A 489 -27.27 5.96 6.82
C PRO A 489 -26.37 6.71 7.80
N ASP A 490 -26.95 7.54 8.68
CA ASP A 490 -26.19 8.27 9.71
C ASP A 490 -25.59 7.33 10.79
N ASN A 491 -26.05 6.07 10.85
CA ASN A 491 -25.48 5.05 11.74
C ASN A 491 -24.27 4.33 11.15
N ARG A 492 -23.87 4.62 9.91
CA ARG A 492 -22.72 3.96 9.28
C ARG A 492 -21.42 4.50 9.85
N TYR A 493 -20.47 3.60 10.05
CA TYR A 493 -19.14 3.93 10.57
C TYR A 493 -18.07 3.13 9.84
N ALA A 494 -16.86 3.64 9.75
CA ALA A 494 -15.73 2.87 9.26
C ALA A 494 -15.19 1.94 10.38
N SER A 495 -14.81 0.70 10.05
CA SER A 495 -14.25 -0.25 11.02
C SER A 495 -12.73 -0.21 10.99
N ALA A 496 -12.07 -0.27 12.16
CA ALA A 496 -10.62 -0.33 12.25
C ALA A 496 -10.11 -1.78 12.22
N ALA A 497 -8.89 -1.98 11.72
CA ALA A 497 -8.22 -3.27 11.96
C ALA A 497 -7.62 -3.23 13.35
N GLU A 498 -8.23 -3.98 14.26
CA GLU A 498 -7.68 -4.19 15.59
C GLU A 498 -6.49 -5.16 15.58
#